data_AF-A0A966ZDK4-F1
#
_entry.id   AF-A0A966ZDK4-F1
#
_cell.length_a   1.000
_cell.length_b   1.000
_cell.length_c   1.000
_cell.angle_alpha   90.00
_cell.angle_beta   90.00
_cell.angle_gamma   90.00
#
_symmetry.space_group_name_H-M   'P 1'
#
loop_
_entity.id
_entity.type
_entity.pdbx_description
1 polymer ?
#
loop_
_entity_poly.entity_id
_entity_poly.type
_entity_poly.pdbx_seq_one_letter_code
_entity_poly.pdbx_strand_id
1 'polypeptide(L)'
;TKFNGSGFQGTFSTWEEDNNGPRWVYASVWGPTGTGAAKNVNGAVVAFQVEDQGGNLALTQKWTSRDMSTPAPVVTANGLVFALSQGQSSRAAKEDGTLYTVAEKKALATRAVLYVLDAATGKDLYNSGTMTTTFSNAGLAVANRRIYFSTNDNFVYSLGFLAEQPQLTGK
;
A
#
# COMPACT_ATOMS: atom_id res chain seq x y z
N THR A 1 26.57 -2.23 -0.83
CA THR A 1 26.05 -1.12 -1.66
C THR A 1 24.58 -1.41 -1.92
N LYS A 2 23.69 -0.53 -1.44
CA LYS A 2 22.25 -0.74 -1.36
C LYS A 2 21.58 -0.31 -2.68
N PHE A 3 21.55 -1.18 -3.68
CA PHE A 3 20.92 -0.89 -4.98
C PHE A 3 19.38 -1.06 -4.95
N ASN A 4 18.78 -0.82 -3.79
CA ASN A 4 17.35 -1.00 -3.56
C ASN A 4 16.76 0.40 -3.46
N GLY A 5 15.69 0.69 -4.21
CA GLY A 5 14.95 1.93 -4.08
C GLY A 5 14.21 1.95 -2.75
N SER A 6 14.83 2.50 -1.71
CA SER A 6 14.18 2.75 -0.42
C SER A 6 13.58 4.16 -0.41
N GLY A 7 12.43 4.32 0.23
CA GLY A 7 11.75 5.60 0.40
C GLY A 7 10.33 5.61 -0.14
N PHE A 8 9.73 6.80 -0.20
CA PHE A 8 8.39 6.99 -0.78
C PHE A 8 8.39 6.60 -2.27
N GLN A 9 7.37 5.86 -2.69
CA GLN A 9 7.23 5.39 -4.06
C GLN A 9 5.83 5.68 -4.60
N GLY A 10 5.78 6.18 -5.83
CA GLY A 10 4.54 6.56 -6.51
C GLY A 10 3.87 7.80 -5.92
N THR A 11 2.54 7.79 -5.84
CA THR A 11 1.72 8.93 -5.40
C THR A 11 1.22 8.76 -3.97
N PHE A 12 0.88 9.88 -3.33
CA PHE A 12 0.14 9.88 -2.08
C PHE A 12 -1.36 9.72 -2.34
N SER A 13 -2.05 9.18 -1.34
CA SER A 13 -3.51 9.13 -1.30
C SER A 13 -4.02 9.82 -0.05
N THR A 14 -5.23 10.36 -0.11
CA THR A 14 -5.81 11.11 1.00
C THR A 14 -7.22 10.63 1.30
N TRP A 15 -7.61 10.75 2.56
CA TRP A 15 -8.96 10.50 3.04
C TRP A 15 -9.28 11.54 4.12
N GLU A 16 -10.53 11.96 4.17
CA GLU A 16 -11.04 12.79 5.26
C GLU A 16 -12.01 11.94 6.06
N GLU A 17 -11.76 11.88 7.35
CA GLU A 17 -12.68 11.25 8.28
C GLU A 17 -13.95 12.09 8.42
N ASP A 18 -15.10 11.44 8.51
CA ASP A 18 -16.39 12.14 8.53
C ASP A 18 -16.56 13.05 9.76
N ASN A 19 -17.61 13.86 9.75
CA ASN A 19 -17.96 14.76 10.86
C ASN A 19 -16.86 15.77 11.22
N ASN A 20 -16.23 16.36 10.19
CA ASN A 20 -15.08 17.27 10.32
C ASN A 20 -13.89 16.61 11.05
N GLY A 21 -13.68 15.33 10.80
CA GLY A 21 -12.53 14.59 11.31
C GLY A 21 -11.20 15.02 10.66
N PRO A 22 -10.08 14.45 11.11
CA PRO A 22 -8.76 14.76 10.57
C PRO A 22 -8.62 14.41 9.08
N ARG A 23 -7.78 15.19 8.38
CA ARG A 23 -7.30 14.88 7.04
C ARG A 23 -6.14 13.90 7.14
N TRP A 24 -6.25 12.77 6.46
CA TRP A 24 -5.23 11.75 6.37
C TRP A 24 -4.47 11.81 5.04
N VAL A 25 -3.18 11.49 5.09
CA VAL A 25 -2.30 11.27 3.94
C VAL A 25 -1.62 9.93 4.10
N TYR A 26 -1.67 9.09 3.07
CA TYR A 26 -1.07 7.77 3.03
C TYR A 26 0.03 7.72 2.00
N ALA A 27 1.13 7.08 2.38
CA ALA A 27 2.32 6.94 1.56
C ALA A 27 2.75 5.49 1.46
N SER A 28 2.98 4.99 0.24
CA SER A 28 3.63 3.70 0.03
C SER A 28 5.13 3.89 0.11
N VAL A 29 5.76 3.12 1.00
CA VAL A 29 7.20 3.19 1.26
C VAL A 29 7.82 1.85 0.90
N TRP A 30 8.88 1.88 0.10
CA TRP A 30 9.70 0.71 -0.17
C TRP A 30 10.92 0.68 0.74
N GLY A 31 11.35 -0.54 1.07
CA GLY A 31 12.45 -0.80 1.98
C GLY A 31 12.06 -0.61 3.45
N PRO A 32 13.06 -0.65 4.35
CA PRO A 32 12.78 -0.71 5.77
C PRO A 32 12.04 0.51 6.32
N THR A 33 10.95 0.30 7.06
CA THR A 33 10.23 1.37 7.79
C THR A 33 10.29 1.13 9.30
N GLY A 34 10.64 2.16 10.08
CA GLY A 34 10.74 2.11 11.55
C GLY A 34 12.13 1.78 12.11
N THR A 35 12.27 1.79 13.44
CA THR A 35 13.50 1.42 14.21
C THR A 35 13.22 0.13 15.03
N GLY A 36 14.23 -0.70 15.35
CA GLY A 36 14.05 -1.99 16.06
C GLY A 36 14.12 -3.29 15.21
N ALA A 37 13.68 -4.44 15.77
CA ALA A 37 13.83 -5.80 15.21
C ALA A 37 12.56 -6.36 14.54
N ALA A 38 11.36 -5.96 14.95
CA ALA A 38 10.08 -6.30 14.31
C ALA A 38 9.74 -5.28 13.19
N LYS A 39 10.67 -5.07 12.27
CA LYS A 39 10.58 -4.07 11.20
C LYS A 39 9.87 -4.61 9.98
N ASN A 40 9.14 -3.73 9.30
CA ASN A 40 8.87 -3.92 7.89
C ASN A 40 10.20 -3.74 7.17
N VAL A 41 10.75 -4.82 6.62
CA VAL A 41 12.05 -4.84 5.94
C VAL A 41 11.91 -4.58 4.45
N ASN A 42 10.73 -4.85 3.89
CA ASN A 42 10.45 -4.76 2.46
C ASN A 42 9.74 -3.46 2.08
N GLY A 43 8.89 -2.95 2.96
CA GLY A 43 8.06 -1.78 2.70
C GLY A 43 6.79 -1.79 3.54
N ALA A 44 6.06 -0.68 3.50
CA ALA A 44 4.80 -0.51 4.23
C ALA A 44 3.98 0.64 3.67
N VAL A 45 2.73 0.73 4.09
CA VAL A 45 1.94 1.96 4.03
C VAL A 45 2.18 2.74 5.32
N VAL A 46 2.51 4.02 5.21
CA VAL A 46 2.64 4.94 6.34
C VAL A 46 1.53 5.96 6.27
N ALA A 47 0.83 6.16 7.38
CA ALA A 47 -0.26 7.13 7.50
C ALA A 47 0.14 8.33 8.34
N PHE A 48 -0.21 9.49 7.84
CA PHE A 48 -0.01 10.79 8.47
C PHE A 48 -1.35 11.49 8.64
N GLN A 49 -1.52 12.20 9.74
CA GLN A 49 -2.55 13.24 9.84
C GLN A 49 -1.94 14.59 9.46
N VAL A 50 -2.74 15.41 8.77
CA VAL A 50 -2.45 16.82 8.56
C VAL A 50 -2.92 17.57 9.81
N GLU A 51 -1.99 18.20 10.51
CA GLU A 51 -2.24 18.93 11.75
C GLU A 51 -1.81 20.39 11.61
N ASP A 52 -2.60 21.30 12.18
CA ASP A 52 -2.17 22.70 12.36
C ASP A 52 -1.31 22.80 13.62
N GLN A 53 -0.09 23.28 13.46
CA GLN A 53 0.87 23.54 14.54
C GLN A 53 1.15 25.03 14.65
N GLY A 54 0.12 25.81 15.00
CA GLY A 54 0.23 27.25 15.20
C GLY A 54 0.26 28.03 13.89
N GLY A 55 -0.64 27.70 12.96
CA GLY A 55 -0.74 28.28 11.62
C GLY A 55 0.15 27.61 10.57
N ASN A 56 0.94 26.60 10.97
CA ASN A 56 1.76 25.80 10.07
C ASN A 56 1.19 24.40 9.93
N LEU A 57 0.86 23.98 8.71
CA LEU A 57 0.43 22.60 8.47
C LEU A 57 1.62 21.64 8.52
N ALA A 58 1.49 20.59 9.32
CA ALA A 58 2.48 19.54 9.48
C ALA A 58 1.87 18.15 9.25
N LEU A 59 2.70 17.19 8.81
CA LEU A 59 2.34 15.79 8.70
C LEU A 59 2.85 15.03 9.93
N THR A 60 1.93 14.58 10.78
CA THR A 60 2.27 13.78 11.96
C THR A 60 1.99 12.31 11.66
N GLN A 61 3.02 11.46 11.69
CA GLN A 61 2.85 10.01 11.49
C GLN A 61 2.01 9.42 12.62
N LYS A 62 1.00 8.61 12.26
CA LYS A 62 0.10 7.98 13.24
C LYS A 62 0.25 6.46 13.28
N TRP A 63 0.37 5.83 12.13
CA TRP A 63 0.55 4.39 12.06
C TRP A 63 1.35 3.99 10.83
N THR A 64 1.90 2.77 10.91
CA THR A 64 2.56 2.09 9.82
C THR A 64 1.95 0.69 9.70
N SER A 65 1.63 0.26 8.48
CA SER A 65 1.06 -1.07 8.25
C SER A 65 2.04 -2.19 8.60
N ARG A 66 1.57 -3.44 8.47
CA ARG A 66 2.46 -4.61 8.33
C ARG A 66 3.45 -4.48 7.18
N ASP A 67 4.40 -5.40 7.14
CA ASP A 67 5.38 -5.51 6.06
C ASP A 67 4.69 -5.88 4.75
N MET A 68 5.04 -5.16 3.69
CA MET A 68 4.54 -5.33 2.34
C MET A 68 5.69 -5.35 1.35
N SER A 69 5.65 -6.29 0.42
CA SER A 69 6.64 -6.36 -0.66
C SER A 69 6.27 -5.33 -1.71
N THR A 70 7.10 -4.29 -1.85
CA THR A 70 6.97 -3.23 -2.86
C THR A 70 5.53 -2.71 -2.99
N PRO A 71 4.94 -2.14 -1.93
CA PRO A 71 3.55 -1.71 -2.00
C PRO A 71 3.32 -0.69 -3.12
N ALA A 72 2.28 -0.89 -3.92
CA ALA A 72 1.81 0.09 -4.89
C ALA A 72 1.18 1.30 -4.17
N PRO A 73 0.99 2.46 -4.83
CA PRO A 73 0.18 3.54 -4.29
C PRO A 73 -1.20 3.02 -3.86
N VAL A 74 -1.63 3.41 -2.64
CA VAL A 74 -2.89 2.92 -2.07
C VAL A 74 -4.09 3.60 -2.69
N VAL A 75 -5.26 2.99 -2.61
CA VAL A 75 -6.54 3.64 -2.94
C VAL A 75 -7.38 3.72 -1.67
N THR A 76 -8.05 4.85 -1.45
CA THR A 76 -8.95 5.04 -0.31
C THR A 76 -10.40 5.05 -0.78
N ALA A 77 -11.30 4.45 0.00
CA ALA A 77 -12.75 4.58 -0.19
C ALA A 77 -13.49 4.26 1.12
N ASN A 78 -14.36 5.16 1.58
CA ASN A 78 -15.27 4.96 2.72
C ASN A 78 -14.59 4.45 4.00
N GLY A 79 -13.52 5.13 4.46
CA GLY A 79 -12.79 4.71 5.66
C GLY A 79 -11.92 3.46 5.49
N LEU A 80 -11.75 2.98 4.26
CA LEU A 80 -10.86 1.87 3.94
C LEU A 80 -9.63 2.35 3.17
N VAL A 81 -8.48 1.76 3.47
CA VAL A 81 -7.26 1.85 2.68
C VAL A 81 -7.02 0.51 2.00
N PHE A 82 -7.02 0.51 0.68
CA PHE A 82 -6.68 -0.64 -0.15
C PHE A 82 -5.20 -0.55 -0.53
N ALA A 83 -4.43 -1.52 -0.06
CA ALA A 83 -2.99 -1.58 -0.26
C ALA A 83 -2.60 -2.88 -0.97
N LEU A 84 -1.95 -2.75 -2.12
CA LEU A 84 -1.46 -3.90 -2.87
C LEU A 84 0.02 -4.12 -2.54
N SER A 85 0.31 -5.16 -1.77
CA SER A 85 1.66 -5.71 -1.69
C SER A 85 1.93 -6.39 -3.04
N GLN A 86 2.71 -5.74 -3.90
CA GLN A 86 2.91 -6.19 -5.28
C GLN A 86 3.65 -7.53 -5.37
N GLY A 87 4.49 -7.86 -4.39
CA GLY A 87 5.29 -9.09 -4.42
C GLY A 87 6.49 -8.98 -5.38
N GLN A 88 6.71 -7.81 -5.99
CA GLN A 88 7.84 -7.58 -6.89
C GLN A 88 9.13 -7.44 -6.07
N SER A 89 10.23 -8.01 -6.57
CA SER A 89 11.56 -7.72 -6.02
C SER A 89 11.95 -6.26 -6.26
N SER A 90 12.27 -5.52 -5.19
CA SER A 90 12.80 -4.15 -5.25
C SER A 90 14.29 -4.08 -5.59
N ARG A 91 14.97 -5.23 -5.73
CA ARG A 91 16.42 -5.28 -5.95
C ARG A 91 16.75 -4.96 -7.40
N ALA A 92 17.50 -3.88 -7.63
CA ALA A 92 17.96 -3.53 -8.97
C ALA A 92 19.23 -4.29 -9.38
N ALA A 93 20.16 -4.51 -8.44
CA ALA A 93 21.46 -5.14 -8.69
C ALA A 93 21.83 -6.17 -7.60
N LYS A 94 22.72 -7.09 -7.97
CA LYS A 94 23.36 -8.08 -7.09
C LYS A 94 24.44 -7.41 -6.23
N GLU A 95 25.00 -8.15 -5.28
CA GLU A 95 26.02 -7.62 -4.37
C GLU A 95 27.31 -7.16 -5.09
N ASP A 96 27.62 -7.81 -6.21
CA ASP A 96 28.74 -7.46 -7.09
C ASP A 96 28.47 -6.23 -7.98
N GLY A 97 27.27 -5.62 -7.88
CA GLY A 97 26.86 -4.46 -8.67
C GLY A 97 26.30 -4.76 -10.05
N THR A 98 26.25 -6.03 -10.47
CA THR A 98 25.62 -6.43 -11.74
C THR A 98 24.10 -6.34 -11.64
N LEU A 99 23.44 -5.87 -12.70
CA LEU A 99 21.98 -5.75 -12.72
C LEU A 99 21.32 -7.14 -12.76
N TYR A 100 20.23 -7.30 -12.02
CA TYR A 100 19.38 -8.47 -12.19
C TYR A 100 18.67 -8.42 -13.55
N THR A 101 18.72 -9.53 -14.28
CA THR A 101 17.90 -9.75 -15.48
C THR A 101 16.42 -9.84 -15.13
N VAL A 102 15.55 -9.73 -16.14
CA VAL A 102 14.10 -9.89 -15.95
C VAL A 102 13.75 -11.27 -15.38
N ALA A 103 14.41 -12.33 -15.87
CA ALA A 103 14.17 -13.70 -15.42
C ALA A 103 14.56 -13.89 -13.95
N GLU A 104 15.71 -13.34 -13.53
CA GLU A 104 16.15 -13.41 -12.14
C GLU A 104 15.22 -12.60 -11.21
N LYS A 105 14.78 -11.40 -11.62
CA LYS A 105 13.80 -10.63 -10.83
C LYS A 105 12.48 -11.37 -10.67
N LYS A 106 12.01 -12.05 -11.73
CA LYS A 106 10.79 -12.89 -11.67
C LYS A 106 10.96 -14.06 -10.71
N ALA A 107 12.13 -14.71 -10.68
CA ALA A 107 12.41 -15.80 -9.76
C ALA A 107 12.48 -15.36 -8.28
N LEU A 108 12.79 -14.08 -8.03
CA LEU A 108 12.79 -13.48 -6.69
C LEU A 108 11.42 -12.93 -6.26
N ALA A 109 10.47 -12.81 -7.19
CA ALA A 109 9.17 -12.25 -6.91
C ALA A 109 8.28 -13.26 -6.16
N THR A 110 7.35 -12.73 -5.38
CA THR A 110 6.32 -13.49 -4.66
C THR A 110 4.94 -13.11 -5.18
N ARG A 111 3.89 -13.76 -4.66
CA ARG A 111 2.52 -13.45 -5.08
C ARG A 111 2.08 -12.06 -4.61
N ALA A 112 1.25 -11.40 -5.41
CA ALA A 112 0.61 -10.15 -5.00
C ALA A 112 -0.47 -10.41 -3.94
N VAL A 113 -0.54 -9.57 -2.91
CA VAL A 113 -1.57 -9.67 -1.86
C VAL A 113 -2.24 -8.33 -1.70
N LEU A 114 -3.56 -8.30 -1.89
CA LEU A 114 -4.38 -7.14 -1.57
C LEU A 114 -4.69 -7.17 -0.07
N TYR A 115 -4.40 -6.06 0.61
CA TYR A 115 -4.80 -5.79 1.98
C TYR A 115 -5.87 -4.70 1.98
N VAL A 116 -6.83 -4.85 2.90
CA VAL A 116 -7.78 -3.79 3.26
C VAL A 116 -7.51 -3.45 4.71
N LEU A 117 -7.18 -2.18 4.94
CA LEU A 117 -6.88 -1.65 6.25
C LEU A 117 -7.96 -0.66 6.66
N ASP A 118 -8.24 -0.61 7.96
CA ASP A 118 -8.97 0.51 8.56
C ASP A 118 -8.15 1.79 8.38
N ALA A 119 -8.77 2.83 7.81
CA ALA A 119 -8.04 4.02 7.41
C ALA A 119 -7.48 4.84 8.59
N ALA A 120 -8.14 4.81 9.74
CA ALA A 120 -7.74 5.57 10.92
C ALA A 120 -6.69 4.83 11.77
N THR A 121 -6.79 3.50 11.85
CA THR A 121 -5.97 2.69 12.76
C THR A 121 -4.90 1.86 12.07
N GLY A 122 -5.01 1.64 10.75
CA GLY A 122 -4.14 0.75 9.99
C GLY A 122 -4.36 -0.73 10.28
N LYS A 123 -5.41 -1.09 11.04
CA LYS A 123 -5.74 -2.48 11.38
C LYS A 123 -6.12 -3.26 10.12
N ASP A 124 -5.57 -4.46 9.96
CA ASP A 124 -5.97 -5.37 8.89
C ASP A 124 -7.44 -5.78 9.07
N LEU A 125 -8.26 -5.49 8.05
CA LEU A 125 -9.66 -5.90 7.97
C LEU A 125 -9.85 -7.09 7.03
N TYR A 126 -9.05 -7.17 5.96
CA TYR A 126 -9.05 -8.27 5.01
C TYR A 126 -7.68 -8.42 4.34
N ASN A 127 -7.37 -9.65 3.90
CA ASN A 127 -6.28 -9.92 2.96
C ASN A 127 -6.68 -10.99 1.95
N SER A 128 -6.20 -10.87 0.71
CA SER A 128 -6.51 -11.83 -0.36
C SER A 128 -5.77 -13.18 -0.25
N GLY A 129 -4.91 -13.36 0.76
CA GLY A 129 -4.17 -14.59 1.01
C GLY A 129 -3.43 -15.11 -0.23
N THR A 130 -3.79 -16.32 -0.66
CA THR A 130 -3.18 -17.03 -1.80
C THR A 130 -4.00 -16.93 -3.09
N MET A 131 -4.92 -15.98 -3.20
CA MET A 131 -5.78 -15.81 -4.38
C MET A 131 -4.99 -15.53 -5.67
N THR A 132 -3.81 -14.91 -5.58
CA THR A 132 -2.89 -14.74 -6.71
C THR A 132 -1.74 -15.73 -6.62
N THR A 133 -1.17 -16.08 -7.77
CA THR A 133 -0.02 -17.00 -7.88
C THR A 133 1.28 -16.29 -8.24
N THR A 134 1.21 -15.03 -8.66
CA THR A 134 2.36 -14.22 -9.11
C THR A 134 2.24 -12.76 -8.67
N PHE A 135 3.30 -11.99 -8.89
CA PHE A 135 3.39 -10.58 -8.51
C PHE A 135 2.54 -9.67 -9.39
N SER A 136 2.38 -8.42 -8.97
CA SER A 136 1.74 -7.35 -9.73
C SER A 136 2.76 -6.26 -10.08
N ASN A 137 2.58 -5.62 -11.23
CA ASN A 137 3.30 -4.40 -11.63
C ASN A 137 2.35 -3.21 -11.81
N ALA A 138 1.12 -3.33 -11.34
CA ALA A 138 0.05 -2.37 -11.58
C ALA A 138 -0.35 -1.62 -10.32
N GLY A 139 -0.84 -0.40 -10.50
CA GLY A 139 -1.58 0.32 -9.47
C GLY A 139 -2.97 -0.29 -9.26
N LEU A 140 -3.65 0.19 -8.21
CA LEU A 140 -5.04 -0.16 -7.94
C LEU A 140 -5.99 0.79 -8.69
N ALA A 141 -7.13 0.26 -9.13
CA ALA A 141 -8.26 1.06 -9.60
C ALA A 141 -9.50 0.76 -8.75
N VAL A 142 -10.35 1.77 -8.56
CA VAL A 142 -11.64 1.63 -7.88
C VAL A 142 -12.76 2.07 -8.81
N ALA A 143 -13.77 1.23 -8.96
CA ALA A 143 -15.00 1.57 -9.68
C ALA A 143 -16.14 0.67 -9.18
N ASN A 144 -17.37 1.19 -9.13
CA ASN A 144 -18.56 0.38 -8.84
C ASN A 144 -18.41 -0.55 -7.61
N ARG A 145 -17.86 0.01 -6.51
CA ARG A 145 -17.56 -0.70 -5.25
C ARG A 145 -16.67 -1.94 -5.40
N ARG A 146 -15.76 -1.89 -6.37
CA ARG A 146 -14.79 -2.93 -6.62
C ARG A 146 -13.40 -2.32 -6.73
N ILE A 147 -12.45 -3.08 -6.21
CA ILE A 147 -11.03 -2.82 -6.42
C ILE A 147 -10.53 -3.75 -7.50
N TYR A 148 -9.75 -3.19 -8.41
CA TYR A 148 -9.17 -3.87 -9.54
C TYR A 148 -7.65 -3.76 -9.50
N PHE A 149 -6.99 -4.86 -9.84
CA PHE A 149 -5.56 -4.88 -10.11
C PHE A 149 -5.24 -6.04 -11.07
N SER A 150 -4.11 -5.96 -11.74
CA SER A 150 -3.61 -7.04 -12.59
C SER A 150 -2.37 -7.68 -12.02
N THR A 151 -2.09 -8.92 -12.44
CA THR A 151 -0.87 -9.66 -12.13
C THR A 151 -0.01 -9.85 -13.37
N ASN A 152 1.26 -10.19 -13.18
CA ASN A 152 2.26 -10.31 -14.24
C ASN A 152 1.91 -11.38 -15.30
N ASP A 153 1.02 -12.32 -14.99
CA ASP A 153 0.50 -13.35 -15.90
C ASP A 153 -0.78 -12.91 -16.66
N ASN A 154 -1.05 -11.61 -16.70
CA ASN A 154 -2.15 -10.97 -17.44
C ASN A 154 -3.56 -11.25 -16.90
N PHE A 155 -3.70 -11.76 -15.68
CA PHE A 155 -5.00 -11.81 -15.02
C PHE A 155 -5.40 -10.45 -14.46
N VAL A 156 -6.70 -10.17 -14.47
CA VAL A 156 -7.31 -9.01 -13.81
C VAL A 156 -8.20 -9.53 -12.69
N TYR A 157 -7.94 -9.07 -11.47
CA TYR A 157 -8.71 -9.38 -10.29
C TYR A 157 -9.71 -8.25 -10.00
N SER A 158 -10.88 -8.62 -9.50
CA SER A 158 -11.94 -7.69 -9.11
C SER A 158 -12.55 -8.13 -7.80
N LEU A 159 -12.34 -7.35 -6.73
CA LEU A 159 -12.85 -7.67 -5.40
C LEU A 159 -13.87 -6.61 -4.99
N GLY A 160 -15.10 -7.06 -4.73
CA GLY A 160 -16.15 -6.20 -4.19
C GLY A 160 -15.90 -5.88 -2.72
N PHE A 161 -16.26 -4.68 -2.29
CA PHE A 161 -16.27 -4.30 -0.88
C PHE A 161 -17.62 -3.72 -0.46
N LEU A 162 -17.93 -3.89 0.82
CA LEU A 162 -19.07 -3.25 1.45
C LEU A 162 -18.71 -1.79 1.71
N ALA A 163 -19.55 -0.89 1.20
CA ALA A 163 -19.51 0.52 1.50
C ALA A 163 -20.54 0.77 2.60
N GLU A 164 -20.31 0.25 3.81
CA GLU A 164 -21.14 0.63 4.95
C GLU A 164 -20.52 1.83 5.63
N GLN A 165 -20.90 3.02 5.14
CA GLN A 165 -21.04 4.20 5.99
C GLN A 165 -22.39 4.89 5.68
N PRO A 166 -23.12 5.40 6.69
CA PRO A 166 -24.47 5.97 6.55
C PRO A 166 -24.59 7.19 5.61
N GLN A 167 -23.50 7.90 5.32
CA GLN A 167 -23.56 9.13 4.50
C GLN A 167 -23.92 8.93 3.01
N LEU A 168 -23.99 7.70 2.50
CA LEU A 168 -24.41 7.42 1.13
C LEU A 168 -25.78 6.73 1.02
N THR A 169 -26.45 6.40 2.14
CA THR A 169 -27.80 5.81 2.10
C THR A 169 -28.92 6.83 2.20
N GLY A 170 -28.65 8.08 2.62
CA GLY A 170 -29.67 9.13 2.71
C GLY A 170 -30.96 8.67 3.40
N LYS A 171 -30.83 7.72 4.33
CA LYS A 171 -31.88 7.09 5.12
C LYS A 171 -31.32 6.85 6.50
#